data_AF-A0A516X4P4-F1
#
_entry.id   AF-A0A516X4P4-F1
#
_cell.length_a   1.000
_cell.length_b   1.000
_cell.length_c   1.000
_cell.angle_alpha   90.00
_cell.angle_beta   90.00
_cell.angle_gamma   90.00
#
_symmetry.space_group_name_H-M   'P 1'
#
loop_
_entity.id
_entity.type
_entity.pdbx_description
1 polymer ?
#
loop_
_entity_poly.entity_id
_entity_poly.type
_entity_poly.pdbx_seq_one_letter_code
_entity_poly.pdbx_strand_id
1 'polypeptide(L)'
;MAPHRTAAAKARQHRALRMRVAGASYDRIAADLKTTPERARAAVVDACADLENDPPEIAARLELERLDTMRAGLWKAIGRGDTKAIGQAMKIDERRDEVLAGLARPDDQTGPTVAERLHAIKTAAADDAPGAELYSIDGGRP
;
A
#
# COMPACT_ATOMS: atom_id res chain seq x y z
N MET A 1 37.12 -6.95 21.71
CA MET A 1 36.80 -6.95 20.26
C MET A 1 36.65 -5.50 19.80
N ALA A 2 37.26 -5.12 18.67
CA ALA A 2 37.40 -3.72 18.27
C ALA A 2 36.05 -3.05 17.86
N PRO A 3 35.73 -1.84 18.37
CA PRO A 3 34.43 -1.16 18.18
C PRO A 3 34.15 -0.70 16.73
N HIS A 4 35.14 -0.72 15.85
CA HIS A 4 35.00 -0.24 14.47
C HIS A 4 34.37 -1.27 13.52
N ARG A 5 34.45 -2.58 13.81
CA ARG A 5 33.90 -3.62 12.93
C ARG A 5 32.36 -3.67 12.95
N THR A 6 31.74 -3.25 14.05
CA THR A 6 30.28 -3.23 14.23
C THR A 6 29.63 -2.03 13.55
N ALA A 7 30.23 -0.83 13.64
CA ALA A 7 29.69 0.36 12.97
C ALA A 7 29.68 0.24 11.44
N ALA A 8 30.74 -0.32 10.85
CA ALA A 8 30.81 -0.55 9.40
C ALA A 8 29.81 -1.63 8.93
N ALA A 9 29.56 -2.65 9.76
CA ALA A 9 28.54 -3.66 9.49
C ALA A 9 27.14 -3.04 9.50
N LYS A 10 26.81 -2.22 10.50
CA LYS A 10 25.54 -1.48 10.58
C LYS A 10 25.33 -0.53 9.41
N ALA A 11 26.37 0.21 9.01
CA ALA A 11 26.29 1.08 7.84
C ALA A 11 25.95 0.31 6.55
N ARG A 12 26.52 -0.90 6.37
CA ARG A 12 26.19 -1.78 5.25
C ARG A 12 24.76 -2.29 5.31
N GLN A 13 24.29 -2.72 6.48
CA GLN A 13 22.91 -3.17 6.73
C GLN A 13 21.90 -2.07 6.40
N HIS A 14 22.08 -0.86 6.93
CA HIS A 14 21.20 0.28 6.60
C HIS A 14 21.21 0.65 5.11
N ARG A 15 22.37 0.57 4.45
CA ARG A 15 22.47 0.82 3.01
C ARG A 15 21.73 -0.24 2.20
N ALA A 16 21.89 -1.52 2.56
CA ALA A 16 21.18 -2.64 1.94
C ALA A 16 19.67 -2.46 2.06
N LEU A 17 19.19 -2.09 3.25
CA LEU A 17 17.77 -1.85 3.51
C LEU A 17 17.23 -0.69 2.68
N ARG A 18 17.90 0.47 2.66
CA ARG A 18 17.46 1.62 1.84
C ARG A 18 17.32 1.28 0.37
N MET A 19 18.28 0.53 -0.17
CA MET A 19 18.21 0.05 -1.55
C MET A 19 17.05 -0.91 -1.76
N ARG A 20 16.78 -1.79 -0.79
CA ARG A 20 15.66 -2.73 -0.86
C ARG A 20 14.32 -2.00 -0.84
N VAL A 21 14.16 -1.00 0.02
CA VAL A 21 12.98 -0.11 0.06
C VAL A 21 12.80 0.62 -1.28
N ALA A 22 13.89 1.07 -1.89
CA ALA A 22 13.87 1.67 -3.23
C ALA A 22 13.62 0.65 -4.37
N GLY A 23 13.25 -0.60 -4.06
CA GLY A 23 12.87 -1.62 -5.04
C GLY A 23 14.03 -2.39 -5.67
N ALA A 24 15.28 -2.22 -5.21
CA ALA A 24 16.42 -2.95 -5.76
C ALA A 24 16.31 -4.47 -5.47
N SER A 25 16.74 -5.29 -6.45
CA SER A 25 16.89 -6.74 -6.27
C SER A 25 18.10 -7.08 -5.40
N TYR A 26 18.13 -8.28 -4.81
CA TYR A 26 19.29 -8.72 -4.01
C TYR A 26 20.58 -8.78 -4.83
N ASP A 27 20.51 -9.10 -6.13
CA ASP A 27 21.67 -9.07 -7.03
C ASP A 27 22.20 -7.65 -7.23
N ARG A 28 21.30 -6.68 -7.39
CA ARG A 28 21.64 -5.26 -7.53
C ARG A 28 22.29 -4.72 -6.25
N ILE A 29 21.76 -5.12 -5.09
CA ILE A 29 22.30 -4.77 -3.77
C ILE A 29 23.66 -5.44 -3.55
N ALA A 30 23.79 -6.71 -3.91
CA ALA A 30 25.03 -7.47 -3.80
C ALA A 30 26.16 -6.84 -4.63
N ALA A 31 25.86 -6.45 -5.87
CA ALA A 31 26.79 -5.74 -6.74
C ALA A 31 27.24 -4.40 -6.13
N ASP A 32 26.31 -3.62 -5.59
CA ASP A 32 26.58 -2.31 -4.99
C ASP A 32 27.33 -2.38 -3.65
N LEU A 33 27.08 -3.42 -2.85
CA LEU A 33 27.77 -3.67 -1.59
C LEU A 33 29.05 -4.51 -1.74
N LYS A 34 29.36 -4.93 -2.97
CA LYS A 34 30.48 -5.81 -3.32
C LYS A 34 30.48 -7.10 -2.47
N THR A 35 29.35 -7.79 -2.47
CA THR A 35 29.09 -9.00 -1.71
C THR A 35 28.28 -10.00 -2.54
N THR A 36 27.89 -11.14 -1.97
CA THR A 36 27.03 -12.13 -2.64
C THR A 36 25.54 -11.82 -2.43
N PRO A 37 24.64 -12.29 -3.30
CA PRO A 37 23.19 -12.15 -3.11
C PRO A 37 22.69 -12.67 -1.75
N GLU A 38 23.24 -13.78 -1.27
CA GLU A 38 22.90 -14.37 0.04
C GLU A 38 23.29 -13.41 1.17
N ARG A 39 24.48 -12.81 1.10
CA ARG A 39 24.95 -11.83 2.09
C ARG A 39 24.22 -10.49 2.00
N ALA A 40 23.79 -10.08 0.81
CA ALA A 40 22.94 -8.91 0.64
C ALA A 40 21.57 -9.13 1.27
N ARG A 41 20.98 -10.32 1.07
CA ARG A 41 19.74 -10.73 1.74
C ARG A 41 19.90 -10.77 3.26
N ALA A 42 20.97 -11.39 3.76
CA ALA A 42 21.27 -11.42 5.19
C ALA A 42 21.43 -10.00 5.76
N ALA A 43 22.14 -9.09 5.08
CA ALA A 43 22.30 -7.71 5.55
C ALA A 43 20.98 -6.92 5.59
N VAL A 44 20.03 -7.21 4.68
CA VAL A 44 18.68 -6.65 4.74
C VAL A 44 17.90 -7.26 5.91
N VAL A 45 17.96 -8.57 6.11
CA VAL A 45 17.28 -9.26 7.22
C VAL A 45 17.82 -8.79 8.56
N ASP A 46 19.14 -8.69 8.73
CA ASP A 46 19.75 -8.18 9.96
C ASP A 46 19.39 -6.70 10.21
N ALA A 47 19.32 -5.89 9.15
CA ALA A 47 18.85 -4.50 9.26
C ALA A 47 17.37 -4.45 9.70
N CYS A 48 16.55 -5.36 9.16
CA CYS A 48 15.16 -5.52 9.55
C CYS A 48 15.04 -6.09 10.97
N ALA A 49 15.91 -6.98 11.43
CA ALA A 49 15.90 -7.54 12.77
C ALA A 49 16.36 -6.53 13.83
N ASP A 50 17.31 -5.66 13.48
CA ASP A 50 17.61 -4.47 14.28
C ASP A 50 16.37 -3.54 14.37
N LEU A 51 15.54 -3.50 13.30
CA LEU A 51 14.21 -2.89 13.27
C LEU A 51 13.08 -3.81 13.78
N GLU A 52 13.29 -5.08 14.15
CA GLU A 52 12.22 -5.96 14.69
C GLU A 52 12.02 -5.72 16.19
N ASN A 53 12.85 -4.87 16.78
CA ASN A 53 12.47 -4.12 17.97
C ASN A 53 11.46 -2.98 17.65
N ASP A 54 11.22 -2.67 16.38
CA ASP A 54 10.19 -1.72 15.95
C ASP A 54 8.85 -2.43 15.67
N PRO A 55 7.74 -1.70 15.83
CA PRO A 55 6.40 -2.27 15.79
C PRO A 55 6.02 -2.90 14.43
N PRO A 56 5.16 -3.95 14.40
CA PRO A 56 4.64 -4.62 13.19
C PRO A 56 4.20 -3.68 12.04
N GLU A 57 3.79 -2.47 12.40
CA GLU A 57 3.37 -1.36 11.56
C GLU A 57 4.47 -0.91 10.58
N ILE A 58 5.75 -0.99 10.96
CA ILE A 58 6.86 -0.57 10.08
C ILE A 58 7.08 -1.59 8.97
N ALA A 59 7.08 -2.89 9.29
CA ALA A 59 7.26 -3.95 8.29
C ALA A 59 6.12 -3.95 7.26
N ALA A 60 4.88 -3.77 7.73
CA ALA A 60 3.72 -3.68 6.85
C ALA A 60 3.75 -2.42 5.96
N ARG A 61 4.21 -1.27 6.49
CA ARG A 61 4.36 -0.04 5.68
C ARG A 61 5.32 -0.24 4.51
N LEU A 62 6.47 -0.87 4.75
CA LEU A 62 7.46 -1.15 3.69
C LEU A 62 6.90 -2.08 2.61
N GLU A 63 6.11 -3.08 2.99
CA GLU A 63 5.48 -3.97 2.03
C GLU A 63 4.38 -3.26 1.22
N LEU A 64 3.59 -2.39 1.86
CA LEU A 64 2.60 -1.57 1.15
C LEU A 64 3.26 -0.64 0.12
N GLU A 65 4.36 0.05 0.47
CA GLU A 65 5.12 0.89 -0.46
C GLU A 65 5.64 0.09 -1.68
N ARG A 66 6.12 -1.13 -1.44
CA ARG A 66 6.58 -2.03 -2.50
C ARG A 66 5.43 -2.42 -3.44
N LEU A 67 4.28 -2.79 -2.88
CA LEU A 67 3.09 -3.18 -3.64
C LEU A 67 2.52 -1.99 -4.43
N ASP A 68 2.48 -0.79 -3.82
CA ASP A 68 2.05 0.44 -4.50
C ASP A 68 2.96 0.78 -5.68
N THR A 69 4.28 0.61 -5.53
CA THR A 69 5.24 0.81 -6.62
C THR A 69 5.00 -0.17 -7.78
N MET A 70 4.77 -1.45 -7.47
CA MET A 70 4.47 -2.46 -8.49
C MET A 70 3.17 -2.16 -9.22
N ARG A 71 2.13 -1.78 -8.47
CA ARG A 71 0.83 -1.38 -9.03
C ARG A 71 0.96 -0.15 -9.92
N ALA A 72 1.74 0.83 -9.48
CA ALA A 72 1.96 2.07 -10.22
C ALA A 72 2.58 1.82 -11.61
N GLY A 73 3.51 0.87 -11.71
CA GLY A 73 4.13 0.46 -12.97
C GLY A 73 3.15 -0.14 -13.98
N LEU A 74 1.99 -0.63 -13.54
CA LEU A 74 0.98 -1.25 -14.39
C LEU A 74 -0.03 -0.26 -14.97
N TRP A 75 -0.16 0.96 -14.41
CA TRP A 75 -1.22 1.92 -14.79
C TRP A 75 -1.32 2.19 -16.28
N LYS A 76 -0.18 2.37 -16.96
CA LYS A 76 -0.16 2.65 -18.40
C LYS A 76 -0.71 1.48 -19.23
N ALA A 77 -0.48 0.24 -18.79
CA ALA A 77 -0.98 -0.95 -19.46
C ALA A 77 -2.47 -1.18 -19.15
N ILE A 78 -2.87 -1.00 -17.90
CA ILE A 78 -4.27 -1.05 -17.46
C ILE A 78 -5.13 -0.05 -18.24
N GLY A 79 -4.68 1.20 -18.38
CA GLY A 79 -5.41 2.23 -19.11
C GLY A 79 -5.58 1.94 -20.60
N ARG A 80 -4.80 1.01 -21.17
CA ARG A 80 -4.95 0.52 -22.55
C ARG A 80 -5.82 -0.74 -22.66
N GLY A 81 -6.38 -1.23 -21.55
CA GLY A 81 -7.18 -2.46 -21.53
C GLY A 81 -6.36 -3.75 -21.58
N ASP A 82 -5.07 -3.73 -21.20
CA ASP A 82 -4.27 -4.94 -21.08
C ASP A 82 -4.83 -5.82 -19.93
N THR A 83 -5.56 -6.87 -20.31
CA THR A 83 -6.24 -7.77 -19.38
C THR A 83 -5.26 -8.53 -18.48
N LYS A 84 -4.03 -8.78 -18.94
CA LYS A 84 -2.99 -9.39 -18.13
C LYS A 84 -2.51 -8.41 -17.06
N ALA A 85 -2.26 -7.15 -17.43
CA ALA A 85 -1.87 -6.12 -16.48
C ALA A 85 -2.97 -5.86 -15.43
N ILE A 86 -4.24 -5.86 -15.84
CA ILE A 86 -5.39 -5.78 -14.94
C ILE A 86 -5.38 -6.96 -13.95
N GLY A 87 -5.22 -8.19 -14.44
CA GLY A 87 -5.15 -9.37 -13.57
C GLY A 87 -3.97 -9.36 -12.60
N GLN A 88 -2.81 -8.80 -13.00
CA GLN A 88 -1.69 -8.63 -12.07
C GLN A 88 -1.95 -7.55 -11.02
N ALA A 89 -2.61 -6.45 -11.40
CA ALA A 89 -2.97 -5.38 -10.47
C ALA A 89 -3.97 -5.87 -9.42
N MET A 90 -4.96 -6.69 -9.80
CA MET A 90 -5.89 -7.29 -8.85
C MET A 90 -5.19 -8.17 -7.82
N LYS A 91 -4.21 -8.98 -8.23
CA LYS A 91 -3.41 -9.80 -7.31
C LYS A 91 -2.55 -8.97 -6.36
N ILE A 92 -2.05 -7.83 -6.83
CA ILE A 92 -1.33 -6.89 -5.98
C ILE A 92 -2.29 -6.27 -4.96
N ASP A 93 -3.50 -5.90 -5.38
CA ASP A 93 -4.53 -5.35 -4.49
C ASP A 93 -4.97 -6.37 -3.43
N GLU A 94 -5.19 -7.63 -3.80
CA GLU A 94 -5.44 -8.74 -2.85
C GLU A 94 -4.34 -8.82 -1.78
N ARG A 95 -3.06 -8.77 -2.20
CA ARG A 95 -1.94 -8.82 -1.26
C ARG A 95 -1.85 -7.58 -0.37
N ARG A 96 -2.24 -6.39 -0.88
CA ARG A 96 -2.30 -5.17 -0.06
C ARG A 96 -3.37 -5.30 1.02
N ASP A 97 -4.52 -5.85 0.66
CA ASP A 97 -5.63 -6.06 1.60
C ASP A 97 -5.25 -7.05 2.71
N GLU A 98 -4.51 -8.12 2.40
CA GLU A 98 -3.96 -9.04 3.40
C GLU A 98 -3.01 -8.33 4.39
N VAL A 99 -2.13 -7.46 3.88
CA VAL A 99 -1.17 -6.70 4.72
C VAL A 99 -1.92 -5.72 5.62
N LEU A 100 -2.94 -5.03 5.10
CA LEU A 100 -3.78 -4.12 5.88
C LEU A 100 -4.62 -4.86 6.92
N ALA A 101 -5.18 -6.02 6.58
CA ALA A 101 -5.93 -6.86 7.51
C ALA A 101 -5.04 -7.37 8.66
N GLY A 102 -3.77 -7.68 8.39
CA GLY A 102 -2.79 -8.04 9.41
C GLY A 102 -2.42 -6.90 10.37
N LEU A 103 -2.69 -5.64 9.99
CA LEU A 103 -2.48 -4.45 10.83
C LEU A 103 -3.74 -4.05 11.61
N ALA A 104 -4.92 -4.43 11.15
CA ALA A 104 -6.17 -4.08 11.81
C ALA A 104 -6.26 -4.78 13.18
N ARG A 105 -6.41 -4.00 14.26
CA ARG A 105 -6.80 -4.56 15.57
C ARG A 105 -8.22 -5.11 15.43
N PRO A 106 -8.58 -6.25 16.08
CA PRO A 106 -9.95 -6.78 16.04
C PRO A 106 -11.03 -5.73 16.36
N ASP A 107 -10.67 -4.70 17.12
CA ASP A 107 -11.58 -3.66 17.61
C ASP A 107 -11.66 -2.43 16.68
N ASP A 108 -10.79 -2.29 15.67
CA ASP A 108 -10.74 -1.12 14.77
C ASP A 108 -11.85 -1.11 13.69
N GLN A 109 -12.70 -2.13 13.63
CA GLN A 109 -13.84 -2.22 12.71
C GLN A 109 -15.07 -1.41 13.18
N THR A 110 -14.93 -0.46 14.11
CA THR A 110 -16.08 0.32 14.62
C THR A 110 -16.53 1.46 13.68
N GLY A 111 -15.84 1.68 12.56
CA GLY A 111 -16.17 2.74 11.61
C GLY A 111 -17.05 2.28 10.44
N PRO A 112 -17.90 3.16 9.88
CA PRO A 112 -18.71 2.81 8.72
C PRO A 112 -17.82 2.42 7.53
N THR A 113 -18.16 1.30 6.91
CA THR A 113 -17.52 0.73 5.73
C THR A 113 -17.53 1.73 4.56
N VAL A 114 -16.64 1.52 3.59
CA VAL A 114 -16.60 2.34 2.36
C VAL A 114 -17.95 2.29 1.62
N ALA A 115 -18.63 1.13 1.63
CA ALA A 115 -19.95 0.97 1.05
C ALA A 115 -21.01 1.82 1.76
N GLU A 116 -20.99 1.87 3.10
CA GLU A 116 -21.90 2.69 3.90
C GLU A 116 -21.64 4.19 3.71
N ARG A 117 -20.37 4.59 3.64
CA ARG A 117 -19.97 5.97 3.33
C ARG A 117 -20.44 6.39 1.92
N LEU A 118 -20.28 5.52 0.93
CA LEU A 118 -20.72 5.78 -0.43
C LEU A 118 -22.25 5.82 -0.53
N HIS A 119 -22.96 4.98 0.22
CA HIS A 119 -24.42 5.02 0.31
C HIS A 119 -24.89 6.33 0.93
N ALA A 120 -24.28 6.76 2.04
CA ALA A 120 -24.61 8.03 2.70
C ALA A 120 -24.43 9.25 1.78
N ILE A 121 -23.38 9.26 0.95
CA ILE A 121 -23.15 10.31 -0.05
C ILE A 121 -24.25 10.29 -1.12
N LYS A 122 -24.65 9.09 -1.58
CA LYS A 122 -25.71 8.94 -2.59
C LYS A 122 -27.08 9.34 -2.06
N THR A 123 -27.40 9.02 -0.80
CA THR A 123 -28.67 9.41 -0.17
C THR A 123 -28.70 10.91 0.12
N ALA A 124 -27.61 11.49 0.61
CA ALA A 124 -27.52 12.94 0.80
C ALA A 124 -27.66 13.72 -0.53
N ALA A 125 -27.16 13.17 -1.64
CA ALA A 125 -27.35 13.75 -2.97
C ALA A 125 -28.78 13.56 -3.53
N ALA A 126 -29.55 12.60 -3.03
CA ALA A 126 -30.94 12.38 -3.40
C ALA A 126 -31.90 13.31 -2.62
N ASP A 127 -31.54 13.64 -1.37
CA ASP A 127 -32.32 14.56 -0.52
C ASP A 127 -32.14 16.05 -0.92
N ASP A 128 -31.03 16.39 -1.59
CA ASP A 128 -30.73 17.75 -2.08
C ASP A 128 -31.24 18.03 -3.50
N ALA A 129 -32.05 17.12 -4.07
CA ALA A 129 -32.75 17.37 -5.31
C ALA A 129 -33.91 18.36 -5.05
N PRO A 130 -33.87 19.60 -5.56
CA PRO A 130 -34.98 20.53 -5.39
C PRO A 130 -36.23 19.90 -6.02
N GLY A 131 -37.28 19.82 -5.21
CA GLY A 131 -38.57 19.24 -5.56
C GLY A 131 -39.02 19.74 -6.92
N ALA A 132 -39.25 18.81 -7.83
CA ALA A 132 -40.05 19.06 -9.01
C ALA A 132 -41.48 19.38 -8.56
N GLU A 133 -41.75 20.65 -8.25
CA GLU A 133 -43.08 21.23 -8.34
C GLU A 133 -43.50 21.22 -9.81
N LEU A 134 -43.86 20.03 -10.29
CA LEU A 134 -44.56 19.84 -11.55
C LEU A 134 -46.02 20.27 -11.34
N TYR A 135 -46.28 21.52 -11.71
CA TYR A 135 -47.45 21.92 -12.49
C TYR A 135 -48.81 21.31 -12.07
N SER A 136 -49.40 21.83 -10.99
CA SER A 136 -50.86 21.81 -10.83
C SER A 136 -51.40 23.20 -11.13
N ILE A 137 -51.59 23.50 -12.42
CA ILE A 137 -52.64 24.43 -12.83
C ILE A 137 -53.84 23.61 -13.27
N ASP A 138 -54.74 23.36 -12.32
CA ASP A 138 -56.11 23.04 -12.67
C ASP A 138 -57.07 23.69 -11.68
N GLY A 139 -58.12 24.30 -12.21
CA GLY A 139 -59.30 24.66 -11.42
C GLY A 139 -59.58 26.14 -11.14
N GLY A 140 -59.50 27.02 -12.14
CA GLY A 140 -60.14 28.34 -12.07
C GLY A 140 -61.61 28.30 -12.50
N ARG A 141 -62.55 28.11 -11.55
CA ARG A 141 -63.94 28.66 -11.54
C ARG A 141 -64.64 28.32 -10.22
N PRO A 142 -65.67 29.05 -9.76
CA PRO A 142 -66.76 29.68 -10.52
C PRO A 142 -66.60 31.17 -10.87
#